data_AF-A0A7C7YSA4-F1
#
_entry.id   AF-A0A7C7YSA4-F1
#
_cell.length_a   1.000
_cell.length_b   1.000
_cell.length_c   1.000
_cell.angle_alpha   90.00
_cell.angle_beta   90.00
_cell.angle_gamma   90.00
#
_symmetry.space_group_name_H-M   'P 1'
#
loop_
_entity.id
_entity.type
_entity.pdbx_description
1 polymer ?
#
loop_
_entity_poly.entity_id
_entity_poly.type
_entity_poly.pdbx_seq_one_letter_code
_entity_poly.pdbx_strand_id
1 'polypeptide(L)'
;NSVDYNPHLDQIILSVHGFDEVWIIDHSTSGSENPGLLWRWGNPQTHGIGSDSDQELFKQHDAHWIEAGLPGEGHIMIFNNGQGRRGNYSTVLELATPLTDGGQYLRENDNYFSAPEQIWKYEDPGNFFSSNISGAERLPGGNTLICSGANGRIFEVTSDGSIVWEHINEGGFGEQGAGVRGGGARGGAVFRVPWISPDHLGLRPIEPSKKKSARGTAL
;
A
#
# COMPACT_ATOMS: atom_id res chain seq x y z
N ASN A 1 3.44 -0.60 -8.93
CA ASN A 1 4.51 -0.30 -7.96
C ASN A 1 4.36 -1.13 -6.68
N SER A 2 3.24 -1.82 -6.47
CA SER A 2 3.14 -2.98 -5.57
C SER A 2 2.49 -4.16 -6.33
N VAL A 3 2.71 -5.35 -5.79
CA VAL A 3 2.03 -6.60 -6.16
C VAL A 3 1.75 -7.33 -4.86
N ASP A 4 0.58 -7.93 -4.75
CA ASP A 4 0.22 -8.80 -3.63
C ASP A 4 -0.66 -9.96 -4.14
N TYR A 5 -0.66 -11.07 -3.41
CA TYR A 5 -1.35 -12.30 -3.77
C TYR A 5 -2.32 -12.73 -2.68
N ASN A 6 -3.58 -12.94 -3.06
CA ASN A 6 -4.59 -13.49 -2.17
C ASN A 6 -4.73 -15.01 -2.41
N PRO A 7 -4.22 -15.86 -1.49
CA PRO A 7 -4.28 -17.32 -1.66
C PRO A 7 -5.70 -17.89 -1.47
N HIS A 8 -6.61 -17.17 -0.81
CA HIS A 8 -7.98 -17.63 -0.61
C HIS A 8 -8.81 -17.46 -1.87
N LEU A 9 -8.54 -16.41 -2.65
CA LEU A 9 -9.24 -16.12 -3.89
C LEU A 9 -8.49 -16.60 -5.15
N ASP A 10 -7.20 -16.95 -5.01
CA ASP A 10 -6.25 -17.18 -6.10
C ASP A 10 -6.17 -15.99 -7.07
N GLN A 11 -5.91 -14.80 -6.51
CA GLN A 11 -5.92 -13.54 -7.25
C GLN A 11 -4.71 -12.69 -6.94
N ILE A 12 -4.32 -11.84 -7.89
CA ILE A 12 -3.22 -10.88 -7.73
C ILE A 12 -3.79 -9.47 -7.79
N ILE A 13 -3.38 -8.61 -6.85
CA ILE A 13 -3.61 -7.17 -6.93
C ILE A 13 -2.34 -6.47 -7.39
N LEU A 14 -2.51 -5.49 -8.28
CA LEU A 14 -1.47 -4.64 -8.80
C LEU A 14 -1.83 -3.18 -8.51
N SER A 15 -0.91 -2.44 -7.90
CA SER A 15 -0.98 -0.98 -7.91
C SER A 15 -0.36 -0.46 -9.22
N VAL A 16 -1.17 0.12 -10.09
CA VAL A 16 -0.76 0.61 -11.42
C VAL A 16 -0.61 2.14 -11.38
N HIS A 17 0.48 2.59 -10.77
CA HIS A 17 0.81 4.01 -10.57
C HIS A 17 0.69 4.90 -11.83
N GLY A 18 1.06 4.38 -13.00
CA GLY A 18 0.97 5.15 -14.25
C GLY A 18 -0.47 5.48 -14.68
N PHE A 19 -1.42 4.63 -14.25
CA PHE A 19 -2.84 4.73 -14.57
C PHE A 19 -3.65 5.34 -13.44
N ASP A 20 -3.05 5.57 -12.28
CA ASP A 20 -3.78 5.98 -11.08
C ASP A 20 -4.90 4.99 -10.73
N GLU A 21 -4.61 3.69 -10.85
CA GLU A 21 -5.57 2.61 -10.61
C GLU A 21 -4.96 1.42 -9.87
N VAL A 22 -5.80 0.67 -9.17
CA VAL A 22 -5.52 -0.69 -8.70
C VAL A 22 -6.28 -1.69 -9.55
N TRP A 23 -5.61 -2.79 -9.91
CA TRP A 23 -6.20 -3.88 -10.72
C TRP A 23 -6.12 -5.19 -9.94
N ILE A 24 -7.19 -5.97 -9.99
CA ILE A 24 -7.20 -7.36 -9.54
C ILE A 24 -7.28 -8.23 -10.78
N ILE A 25 -6.37 -9.17 -10.90
CA ILE A 25 -6.31 -10.13 -11.99
C ILE A 25 -6.42 -11.55 -11.46
N ASP A 26 -6.96 -12.42 -12.29
CA ASP A 26 -6.96 -13.86 -12.06
C ASP A 26 -5.51 -14.39 -12.18
N HIS A 27 -5.09 -15.20 -11.20
CA HIS A 27 -3.77 -15.81 -11.20
C HIS A 27 -3.70 -17.13 -12.00
N SER A 28 -4.83 -17.78 -12.28
CA SER A 28 -4.91 -19.07 -12.95
C SER A 28 -4.21 -19.05 -14.32
N THR A 29 -3.51 -20.12 -14.65
CA THR A 29 -2.68 -20.20 -15.87
C THR A 29 -3.32 -21.00 -17.00
N SER A 30 -4.52 -21.56 -16.79
CA SER A 30 -5.28 -22.30 -17.80
C SER A 30 -5.99 -21.33 -18.75
N GLY A 31 -5.37 -21.07 -19.90
CA GLY A 31 -5.74 -20.03 -20.86
C GLY A 31 -7.12 -20.12 -21.55
N SER A 32 -7.95 -21.12 -21.26
CA SER A 32 -9.37 -21.13 -21.65
C SER A 32 -10.30 -20.54 -20.59
N GLU A 33 -9.85 -20.47 -19.33
CA GLU A 33 -10.65 -20.01 -18.18
C GLU A 33 -10.08 -18.75 -17.52
N ASN A 34 -8.90 -18.24 -17.91
CA ASN A 34 -8.36 -17.01 -17.34
C ASN A 34 -9.18 -15.79 -17.85
N PRO A 35 -10.04 -15.18 -17.01
CA PRO A 35 -10.85 -14.01 -17.37
C PRO A 35 -10.01 -12.74 -17.48
N GLY A 36 -8.73 -12.79 -17.11
CA GLY A 36 -7.79 -11.68 -17.11
C GLY A 36 -8.07 -10.71 -15.98
N LEU A 37 -8.60 -9.54 -16.33
CA LEU A 37 -8.89 -8.47 -15.38
C LEU A 37 -10.23 -8.72 -14.67
N LEU A 38 -10.16 -8.99 -13.37
CA LEU A 38 -11.31 -9.29 -12.52
C LEU A 38 -11.95 -8.04 -11.93
N TRP A 39 -11.17 -7.01 -11.63
CA TRP A 39 -11.64 -5.73 -11.13
C TRP A 39 -10.60 -4.64 -11.34
N ARG A 40 -11.04 -3.39 -11.49
CA ARG A 40 -10.16 -2.21 -11.51
C ARG A 40 -10.87 -1.03 -10.87
N TRP A 41 -10.12 -0.13 -10.25
CA TRP A 41 -10.67 1.11 -9.68
C TRP A 41 -9.59 2.19 -9.54
N GLY A 42 -10.01 3.46 -9.64
CA GLY A 42 -9.16 4.63 -9.33
C GLY A 42 -9.27 5.78 -10.31
N ASN A 43 -9.16 5.53 -11.62
CA ASN A 43 -9.24 6.54 -12.67
C ASN A 43 -10.02 6.02 -13.88
N PRO A 44 -11.36 6.24 -13.91
CA PRO A 44 -12.24 5.77 -14.98
C PRO A 44 -11.82 6.19 -16.40
N GLN A 45 -11.19 7.36 -16.56
CA GLN A 45 -10.85 7.90 -17.88
C GLN A 45 -9.83 7.03 -18.62
N THR A 46 -9.02 6.27 -17.89
CA THR A 46 -8.02 5.35 -18.48
C THR A 46 -8.63 4.21 -19.28
N HIS A 47 -9.93 3.98 -19.15
CA HIS A 47 -10.69 3.01 -19.93
C HIS A 47 -11.95 3.63 -20.56
N GLY A 48 -11.92 4.95 -20.79
CA GLY A 48 -12.92 5.66 -21.59
C GLY A 48 -14.24 5.97 -20.88
N ILE A 49 -14.26 5.95 -19.55
CA ILE A 49 -15.46 6.21 -18.73
C ILE A 49 -15.19 7.41 -17.82
N GLY A 50 -16.23 8.18 -17.46
CA GLY A 50 -16.12 9.29 -16.52
C GLY A 50 -15.27 10.47 -17.01
N SER A 51 -14.79 11.25 -16.07
CA SER A 51 -14.08 12.52 -16.24
C SER A 51 -13.07 12.73 -15.10
N ASP A 52 -12.31 13.82 -15.14
CA ASP A 52 -11.33 14.18 -14.09
C ASP A 52 -11.98 14.27 -12.70
N SER A 53 -13.29 14.53 -12.61
CA SER A 53 -14.01 14.57 -11.32
C SER A 53 -14.30 13.19 -10.73
N ASP A 54 -14.16 12.13 -11.52
CA ASP A 54 -14.41 10.74 -11.10
C ASP A 54 -13.12 10.02 -10.68
N GLN A 55 -11.97 10.70 -10.75
CA GLN A 55 -10.68 10.15 -10.34
C GLN A 55 -10.54 10.18 -8.80
N GLU A 56 -10.32 9.02 -8.21
CA GLU A 56 -10.21 8.82 -6.76
C GLU A 56 -8.76 8.56 -6.32
N LEU A 57 -8.01 7.83 -7.15
CA LEU A 57 -6.59 7.53 -6.90
C LEU A 57 -5.68 8.48 -7.67
N PHE A 58 -4.55 8.81 -7.08
CA PHE A 58 -3.57 9.76 -7.61
C PHE A 58 -2.16 9.30 -7.22
N LYS A 59 -1.50 8.61 -8.15
CA LYS A 59 -0.12 8.14 -8.04
C LYS A 59 0.09 7.24 -6.82
N GLN A 60 -0.89 6.40 -6.53
CA GLN A 60 -0.95 5.53 -5.36
C GLN A 60 0.17 4.49 -5.33
N HIS A 61 0.46 4.01 -4.13
CA HIS A 61 1.43 2.99 -3.80
C HIS A 61 0.80 1.95 -2.87
N ASP A 62 1.48 0.81 -2.78
CA ASP A 62 1.28 -0.18 -1.72
C ASP A 62 -0.16 -0.69 -1.59
N ALA A 63 -0.83 -0.94 -2.72
CA ALA A 63 -2.08 -1.68 -2.71
C ALA A 63 -1.82 -3.15 -2.38
N HIS A 64 -2.51 -3.66 -1.36
CA HIS A 64 -2.44 -5.05 -0.88
C HIS A 64 -3.71 -5.41 -0.10
N TRP A 65 -3.97 -6.71 0.07
CA TRP A 65 -5.04 -7.16 0.96
C TRP A 65 -4.60 -7.03 2.41
N ILE A 66 -5.54 -6.68 3.29
CA ILE A 66 -5.33 -6.81 4.74
C ILE A 66 -5.31 -8.30 5.06
N GLU A 67 -4.21 -8.75 5.68
CA GLU A 67 -3.97 -10.16 5.96
C GLU A 67 -5.00 -10.79 6.91
N ALA A 68 -5.11 -12.11 6.82
CA ALA A 68 -5.99 -12.88 7.68
C ALA A 68 -5.64 -12.75 9.16
N GLY A 69 -6.66 -12.62 10.01
CA GLY A 69 -6.53 -12.40 11.46
C GLY A 69 -6.34 -10.94 11.87
N LEU A 70 -6.29 -10.00 10.91
CA LEU A 70 -6.24 -8.56 11.19
C LEU A 70 -7.64 -7.92 11.06
N PRO A 71 -7.95 -6.84 11.80
CA PRO A 71 -9.16 -6.08 11.58
C PRO A 71 -9.26 -5.56 10.14
N GLY A 72 -10.34 -5.91 9.43
CA GLY A 72 -10.50 -5.59 8.01
C GLY A 72 -9.91 -6.64 7.06
N GLU A 73 -9.60 -7.86 7.54
CA GLU A 73 -9.22 -9.01 6.72
C GLU A 73 -10.01 -9.08 5.40
N GLY A 74 -9.29 -9.23 4.29
CA GLY A 74 -9.87 -9.32 2.95
C GLY A 74 -10.26 -7.99 2.31
N HIS A 75 -10.30 -6.89 3.06
CA HIS A 75 -10.32 -5.54 2.49
C HIS A 75 -8.97 -5.21 1.84
N ILE A 76 -8.93 -4.15 1.04
CA ILE A 76 -7.72 -3.64 0.41
C ILE A 76 -7.25 -2.38 1.15
N MET A 77 -5.98 -2.34 1.49
CA MET A 77 -5.29 -1.14 1.98
C MET A 77 -4.53 -0.48 0.84
N ILE A 78 -4.62 0.85 0.71
CA ILE A 78 -3.92 1.62 -0.34
C ILE A 78 -3.34 2.89 0.26
N PHE A 79 -2.07 3.19 -0.05
CA PHE A 79 -1.50 4.51 0.16
C PHE A 79 -1.69 5.36 -1.09
N ASN A 80 -2.60 6.33 -1.06
CA ASN A 80 -2.86 7.25 -2.16
C ASN A 80 -2.03 8.53 -2.00
N ASN A 81 -0.94 8.67 -2.75
CA ASN A 81 0.00 9.78 -2.60
C ASN A 81 -0.64 11.15 -2.85
N GLY A 82 -1.63 11.22 -3.74
CA GLY A 82 -2.38 12.45 -3.98
C GLY A 82 -1.72 13.42 -4.97
N GLN A 83 -0.63 13.02 -5.62
CA GLN A 83 0.08 13.90 -6.55
C GLN A 83 -0.81 14.22 -7.76
N GLY A 84 -1.11 15.50 -7.96
CA GLY A 84 -1.97 15.97 -9.04
C GLY A 84 -3.43 16.15 -8.63
N ARG A 85 -3.81 15.71 -7.43
CA ARG A 85 -5.13 16.01 -6.86
C ARG A 85 -5.19 17.47 -6.42
N ARG A 86 -6.40 18.05 -6.40
CA ARG A 86 -6.60 19.40 -5.85
C ARG A 86 -6.13 19.46 -4.39
N GLY A 87 -5.10 20.28 -4.12
CA GLY A 87 -4.54 20.47 -2.78
C GLY A 87 -3.34 19.59 -2.42
N ASN A 88 -2.96 18.60 -3.24
CA ASN A 88 -1.80 17.71 -3.05
C ASN A 88 -1.63 17.22 -1.60
N TYR A 89 -2.48 16.28 -1.18
CA TYR A 89 -2.40 15.63 0.12
C TYR A 89 -2.59 14.12 -0.04
N SER A 90 -1.92 13.35 0.82
CA SER A 90 -2.00 11.90 0.80
C SER A 90 -3.18 11.41 1.61
N THR A 91 -3.68 10.23 1.24
CA THR A 91 -4.69 9.51 2.02
C THR A 91 -4.30 8.04 2.14
N VAL A 92 -4.64 7.42 3.25
CA VAL A 92 -4.62 5.95 3.37
C VAL A 92 -6.05 5.47 3.33
N LEU A 93 -6.34 4.51 2.45
CA LEU A 93 -7.68 4.00 2.20
C LEU A 93 -7.78 2.53 2.60
N GLU A 94 -8.85 2.18 3.31
CA GLU A 94 -9.31 0.80 3.44
C GLU A 94 -10.60 0.64 2.66
N LEU A 95 -10.61 -0.32 1.74
CA LEU A 95 -11.68 -0.51 0.77
C LEU A 95 -12.21 -1.94 0.83
N ALA A 96 -13.53 -2.09 0.98
CA ALA A 96 -14.19 -3.36 0.70
C ALA A 96 -14.52 -3.40 -0.80
N THR A 97 -13.92 -4.35 -1.51
CA THR A 97 -14.24 -4.54 -2.93
C THR A 97 -15.68 -4.99 -3.11
N PRO A 98 -16.32 -4.74 -4.27
CA PRO A 98 -17.69 -5.18 -4.52
C PRO A 98 -17.73 -6.67 -4.92
N LEU A 99 -16.97 -7.51 -4.21
CA LEU A 99 -16.94 -8.96 -4.41
C LEU A 99 -18.20 -9.56 -3.78
N THR A 100 -18.93 -10.34 -4.57
CA THR A 100 -20.10 -11.08 -4.10
C THR A 100 -19.70 -12.38 -3.40
N ASP A 101 -20.61 -12.94 -2.61
CA ASP A 101 -20.45 -14.28 -2.02
C ASP A 101 -20.21 -15.38 -3.08
N GLY A 102 -20.62 -15.13 -4.33
CA GLY A 102 -20.36 -16.01 -5.48
C GLY A 102 -18.98 -15.87 -6.11
N GLY A 103 -18.08 -15.06 -5.54
CA GLY A 103 -16.72 -14.85 -6.05
C GLY A 103 -16.64 -13.97 -7.30
N GLN A 104 -17.70 -13.21 -7.61
CA GLN A 104 -17.75 -12.30 -8.75
C GLN A 104 -17.73 -10.86 -8.30
N TYR A 105 -16.96 -10.01 -8.96
CA TYR A 105 -16.97 -8.56 -8.74
C TYR A 105 -18.19 -7.94 -9.44
N LEU A 106 -18.96 -7.14 -8.71
CA LEU A 106 -20.12 -6.46 -9.27
C LEU A 106 -19.72 -5.46 -10.36
N ARG A 107 -20.58 -5.36 -11.36
CA ARG A 107 -20.48 -4.44 -12.48
C ARG A 107 -21.77 -3.65 -12.60
N GLU A 108 -21.66 -2.37 -12.91
CA GLU A 108 -22.80 -1.53 -13.25
C GLU A 108 -23.23 -1.75 -14.71
N ASN A 109 -22.26 -2.07 -15.57
CA ASN A 109 -22.45 -2.50 -16.96
C ASN A 109 -21.21 -3.28 -17.44
N ASP A 110 -21.25 -3.82 -18.66
CA ASP A 110 -20.19 -4.67 -19.21
C ASP A 110 -18.77 -4.09 -19.09
N ASN A 111 -18.64 -2.75 -19.13
CA ASN A 111 -17.36 -2.06 -19.14
C ASN A 111 -17.03 -1.33 -17.83
N TYR A 112 -17.91 -1.37 -16.83
CA TYR A 112 -17.75 -0.58 -15.60
C TYR A 112 -17.99 -1.42 -14.36
N PHE A 113 -16.92 -1.63 -13.60
CA PHE A 113 -17.01 -2.24 -12.27
C PHE A 113 -17.66 -1.28 -11.28
N SER A 114 -18.43 -1.83 -10.36
CA SER A 114 -18.93 -1.05 -9.24
C SER A 114 -17.75 -0.51 -8.41
N ALA A 115 -17.93 0.67 -7.84
CA ALA A 115 -16.98 1.24 -6.89
C ALA A 115 -16.88 0.36 -5.63
N PRO A 116 -15.73 0.35 -4.94
CA PRO A 116 -15.61 -0.27 -3.64
C PRO A 116 -16.34 0.58 -2.58
N GLU A 117 -16.67 -0.04 -1.47
CA GLU A 117 -17.08 0.69 -0.27
C GLU A 117 -15.84 1.19 0.47
N GLN A 118 -15.78 2.50 0.77
CA GLN A 118 -14.71 3.06 1.60
C GLN A 118 -15.03 2.82 3.07
N ILE A 119 -14.38 1.82 3.66
CA ILE A 119 -14.56 1.42 5.06
C ILE A 119 -13.88 2.41 5.99
N TRP A 120 -12.67 2.84 5.62
CA TRP A 120 -11.90 3.78 6.42
C TRP A 120 -10.99 4.63 5.54
N LYS A 121 -10.74 5.86 5.98
CA LYS A 121 -9.80 6.78 5.36
C LYS A 121 -9.07 7.58 6.43
N TYR A 122 -7.75 7.66 6.30
CA TYR A 122 -6.96 8.66 7.00
C TYR A 122 -6.48 9.73 6.03
N GLU A 123 -6.66 10.98 6.44
CA GLU A 123 -6.18 12.16 5.75
C GLU A 123 -5.90 13.28 6.75
N ASP A 124 -4.90 14.10 6.47
CA ASP A 124 -4.60 15.30 7.26
C ASP A 124 -4.09 16.39 6.31
N PRO A 125 -4.99 17.00 5.50
CA PRO A 125 -4.59 17.97 4.49
C PRO A 125 -3.79 19.13 5.08
N GLY A 126 -2.63 19.41 4.49
CA GLY A 126 -1.68 20.42 4.98
C GLY A 126 -0.55 19.85 5.84
N ASN A 127 -0.76 18.71 6.50
CA ASN A 127 0.24 18.07 7.36
C ASN A 127 0.68 16.68 6.87
N PHE A 128 -0.11 16.05 5.99
CA PHE A 128 0.16 14.72 5.45
C PHE A 128 0.18 14.74 3.91
N PHE A 129 1.39 14.77 3.36
CA PHE A 129 1.64 14.61 1.94
C PHE A 129 3.00 13.98 1.68
N SER A 130 3.00 12.88 0.92
CA SER A 130 4.19 12.19 0.43
C SER A 130 4.05 11.99 -1.08
N SER A 131 4.91 12.62 -1.87
CA SER A 131 4.76 12.68 -3.32
C SER A 131 5.10 11.38 -4.06
N ASN A 132 5.82 10.46 -3.43
CA ASN A 132 6.18 9.17 -4.00
C ASN A 132 6.45 8.14 -2.90
N ILE A 133 6.76 6.90 -3.30
CA ILE A 133 7.00 5.76 -2.40
C ILE A 133 5.89 5.68 -1.35
N SER A 134 6.15 5.24 -0.12
CA SER A 134 5.17 5.17 0.97
C SER A 134 4.38 3.87 1.00
N GLY A 135 3.74 3.63 2.13
CA GLY A 135 2.93 2.45 2.39
C GLY A 135 2.17 2.56 3.70
N ALA A 136 1.25 1.64 3.93
CA ALA A 136 0.50 1.56 5.18
C ALA A 136 0.19 0.10 5.49
N GLU A 137 0.02 -0.24 6.75
CA GLU A 137 -0.27 -1.60 7.17
C GLU A 137 -1.18 -1.59 8.40
N ARG A 138 -2.21 -2.44 8.39
CA ARG A 138 -3.08 -2.63 9.56
C ARG A 138 -2.34 -3.47 10.60
N LEU A 139 -2.38 -3.06 11.85
CA LEU A 139 -1.78 -3.78 12.97
C LEU A 139 -2.82 -4.67 13.67
N PRO A 140 -2.39 -5.73 14.41
CA PRO A 140 -3.30 -6.62 15.12
C PRO A 140 -4.23 -5.92 16.12
N GLY A 141 -3.79 -4.80 16.70
CA GLY A 141 -4.58 -3.99 17.62
C GLY A 141 -5.64 -3.11 16.95
N GLY A 142 -5.71 -3.10 15.61
CA GLY A 142 -6.64 -2.25 14.86
C GLY A 142 -6.11 -0.86 14.52
N ASN A 143 -4.93 -0.48 14.99
CA ASN A 143 -4.24 0.73 14.53
C ASN A 143 -3.65 0.53 13.13
N THR A 144 -3.32 1.61 12.43
CA THR A 144 -2.63 1.57 11.12
C THR A 144 -1.25 2.18 11.27
N LEU A 145 -0.21 1.43 10.90
CA LEU A 145 1.15 1.95 10.73
C LEU A 145 1.26 2.57 9.33
N ILE A 146 1.68 3.83 9.25
CA ILE A 146 1.77 4.58 8.00
C ILE A 146 3.21 5.03 7.80
N CYS A 147 3.77 4.72 6.64
CA CYS A 147 5.07 5.22 6.19
C CYS A 147 4.86 6.31 5.14
N SER A 148 4.97 7.58 5.53
CA SER A 148 5.05 8.73 4.62
C SER A 148 6.47 8.85 4.07
N GLY A 149 6.74 8.04 3.06
CA GLY A 149 8.10 7.65 2.68
C GLY A 149 8.99 8.77 2.16
N ALA A 150 8.47 9.67 1.31
CA ALA A 150 9.26 10.77 0.75
C ALA A 150 9.82 11.71 1.83
N ASN A 151 9.08 11.83 2.93
CA ASN A 151 9.35 12.70 4.06
C ASN A 151 10.15 11.99 5.15
N GLY A 152 10.29 10.66 5.07
CA GLY A 152 10.91 9.84 6.12
C GLY A 152 10.10 9.77 7.42
N ARG A 153 8.80 10.12 7.37
CA ARG A 153 7.91 10.13 8.55
C ARG A 153 7.16 8.80 8.63
N ILE A 154 7.18 8.17 9.80
CA ILE A 154 6.50 6.91 10.08
C ILE A 154 5.66 7.13 11.32
N PHE A 155 4.39 6.79 11.29
CA PHE A 155 3.49 7.07 12.41
C PHE A 155 2.38 6.03 12.50
N GLU A 156 1.89 5.82 13.71
CA GLU A 156 0.79 4.91 14.00
C GLU A 156 -0.46 5.71 14.33
N VAL A 157 -1.56 5.40 13.66
CA VAL A 157 -2.86 6.04 13.87
C VAL A 157 -3.88 5.04 14.39
N THR A 158 -4.69 5.49 15.35
CA THR A 158 -5.88 4.76 15.80
C THR A 158 -6.96 4.78 14.72
N SER A 159 -7.96 3.91 14.86
CA SER A 159 -9.10 3.85 13.93
C SER A 159 -9.90 5.15 13.87
N ASP A 160 -9.86 5.99 14.92
CA ASP A 160 -10.49 7.32 14.96
C ASP A 160 -9.60 8.44 14.38
N GLY A 161 -8.38 8.12 13.93
CA GLY A 161 -7.45 9.05 13.29
C GLY A 161 -6.46 9.75 14.22
N SER A 162 -6.41 9.39 15.51
CA SER A 162 -5.42 9.95 16.44
C SER A 162 -4.04 9.33 16.25
N ILE A 163 -3.00 10.16 16.16
CA ILE A 163 -1.61 9.68 16.12
C ILE A 163 -1.18 9.28 17.54
N VAL A 164 -0.75 8.03 17.72
CA VAL A 164 -0.34 7.49 19.03
C VAL A 164 1.15 7.18 19.13
N TRP A 165 1.83 7.11 17.99
CA TRP A 165 3.28 6.97 17.91
C TRP A 165 3.80 7.59 16.62
N GLU A 166 5.02 8.13 16.67
CA GLU A 166 5.67 8.73 15.51
C GLU A 166 7.19 8.57 15.59
N HIS A 167 7.80 8.38 14.42
CA HIS A 167 9.23 8.41 14.20
C HIS A 167 9.55 9.15 12.90
N ILE A 168 10.64 9.91 12.91
CA ILE A 168 11.13 10.63 11.75
C ILE A 168 12.55 10.16 11.48
N ASN A 169 12.76 9.57 10.31
CA ASN A 169 14.09 9.24 9.84
C ASN A 169 14.81 10.54 9.45
N GLU A 170 15.86 10.87 10.20
CA GLU A 170 16.63 12.10 10.01
C GLU A 170 17.19 12.16 8.57
N GLY A 171 17.00 13.29 7.87
CA GLY A 171 17.46 13.52 6.49
C GLY A 171 16.39 13.48 5.39
N GLY A 172 15.10 13.31 5.73
CA GLY A 172 13.97 13.39 4.81
C GLY A 172 13.73 14.78 4.19
N PHE A 173 12.77 14.88 3.26
CA PHE A 173 12.31 16.17 2.73
C PHE A 173 11.13 16.70 3.58
N GLY A 174 11.26 17.86 4.23
CA GLY A 174 10.11 18.57 4.84
C GLY A 174 10.39 19.25 6.18
N GLU A 175 9.43 20.08 6.61
CA GLU A 175 9.55 21.02 7.74
C GLU A 175 9.67 20.36 9.13
N GLN A 176 9.40 19.07 9.24
CA GLN A 176 9.54 18.28 10.48
C GLN A 176 10.64 17.21 10.41
N GLY A 177 11.38 17.13 9.29
CA GLY A 177 12.54 16.26 9.10
C GLY A 177 13.61 17.02 8.37
N ALA A 178 14.16 18.06 9.02
CA ALA A 178 15.09 19.04 8.48
C ALA A 178 16.32 18.39 7.80
N GLY A 179 16.16 18.03 6.53
CA GLY A 179 17.25 17.87 5.59
C GLY A 179 17.95 19.22 5.46
N VAL A 180 19.15 19.32 6.03
CA VAL A 180 20.11 20.37 5.70
C VAL A 180 20.22 20.40 4.16
N ARG A 181 19.83 21.53 3.56
CA ARG A 181 20.15 21.80 2.15
C ARG A 181 21.67 21.77 2.01
N GLY A 182 22.21 20.71 1.41
CA GLY A 182 23.64 20.64 1.09
C GLY A 182 24.27 19.25 1.05
N GLY A 183 23.61 18.19 1.50
CA GLY A 183 24.20 16.85 1.65
C GLY A 183 23.69 15.76 0.71
N GLY A 184 23.52 16.03 -0.59
CA GLY A 184 23.14 15.00 -1.58
C GLY A 184 21.65 14.60 -1.56
N ALA A 185 21.12 14.32 -2.75
CA ALA A 185 19.70 14.01 -2.96
C ALA A 185 19.30 12.70 -2.25
N ARG A 186 18.19 12.71 -1.47
CA ARG A 186 17.51 11.56 -0.83
C ARG A 186 17.93 11.14 0.59
N GLY A 187 18.57 12.01 1.38
CA GLY A 187 19.19 11.66 2.67
C GLY A 187 18.35 11.06 3.82
N GLY A 188 17.05 10.76 3.66
CA GLY A 188 16.22 10.14 4.71
C GLY A 188 14.87 9.59 4.24
N ALA A 189 14.68 9.46 2.92
CA ALA A 189 13.47 8.83 2.37
C ALA A 189 13.40 7.35 2.77
N VAL A 190 12.22 6.88 3.16
CA VAL A 190 11.96 5.49 3.55
C VAL A 190 10.99 4.89 2.54
N PHE A 191 11.35 3.79 1.88
CA PHE A 191 10.52 3.24 0.80
C PHE A 191 9.18 2.72 1.29
N ARG A 192 9.21 1.84 2.31
CA ARG A 192 8.08 1.24 3.01
C ARG A 192 8.57 0.76 4.39
N VAL A 193 7.65 0.61 5.34
CA VAL A 193 7.92 0.03 6.66
C VAL A 193 6.90 -1.08 6.91
N PRO A 194 7.23 -2.35 6.62
CA PRO A 194 6.38 -3.46 7.02
C PRO A 194 6.46 -3.66 8.52
N TRP A 195 5.36 -4.06 9.14
CA TRP A 195 5.36 -4.46 10.54
C TRP A 195 5.83 -5.92 10.67
N ILE A 196 6.65 -6.19 11.67
CA ILE A 196 7.10 -7.55 11.99
C ILE A 196 6.69 -7.83 13.43
N SER A 197 5.89 -8.89 13.62
CA SER A 197 5.48 -9.32 14.95
C SER A 197 6.70 -9.56 15.86
N PRO A 198 6.69 -9.12 17.13
CA PRO A 198 7.74 -9.46 18.09
C PRO A 198 7.98 -10.98 18.24
N ASP A 199 6.96 -11.80 17.98
CA ASP A 199 7.04 -13.26 18.03
C ASP A 199 7.55 -13.90 16.74
N HIS A 200 7.80 -13.10 15.70
CA HIS A 200 8.26 -13.56 14.39
C HIS A 200 9.55 -14.37 14.52
N LEU A 201 9.59 -15.54 13.87
CA LEU A 201 10.71 -16.48 13.99
C LEU A 201 12.07 -15.86 13.63
N GLY A 202 12.07 -14.91 12.69
CA GLY A 202 13.27 -14.17 12.26
C GLY A 202 13.84 -13.19 13.30
N LEU A 203 13.09 -12.85 14.36
CA LEU A 203 13.56 -11.98 15.44
C LEU A 203 14.07 -12.77 16.66
N ARG A 204 13.93 -14.11 16.66
CA ARG A 204 14.43 -14.95 17.75
C ARG A 204 15.96 -14.98 17.75
N PRO A 205 16.62 -14.94 18.92
CA PRO A 205 18.07 -15.10 19.00
C PRO A 205 18.50 -16.41 18.34
N ILE A 206 19.32 -16.31 17.30
CA ILE A 206 19.98 -17.47 16.70
C ILE A 206 21.27 -17.70 17.48
N GLU A 207 21.39 -18.84 18.16
CA GLU A 207 22.69 -19.35 18.61
C GLU A 207 23.61 -19.44 17.39
N PRO A 208 24.67 -18.61 17.29
CA PRO A 208 25.51 -18.63 16.10
C PRO A 208 26.15 -20.02 16.00
N SER A 209 25.66 -20.84 15.08
CA SER A 209 26.31 -22.12 14.77
C SER A 209 27.78 -21.82 14.46
N LYS A 210 28.71 -22.55 15.09
CA LYS A 210 30.15 -22.42 14.81
C LYS A 210 30.32 -22.55 13.30
N LYS A 211 30.65 -21.44 12.62
CA LYS A 211 31.03 -21.47 11.21
C LYS A 211 32.15 -22.51 11.07
N LYS A 212 31.96 -23.52 10.21
CA LYS A 212 33.07 -24.41 9.85
C LYS A 212 34.21 -23.52 9.35
N SER A 213 35.41 -23.73 9.86
CA SER A 213 36.61 -23.02 9.40
C SER A 213 36.69 -23.10 7.88
N ALA A 214 36.74 -21.95 7.20
CA ALA A 214 36.96 -21.92 5.76
C ALA A 214 38.29 -22.62 5.45
N ARG A 215 38.25 -23.73 4.72
CA ARG A 215 39.45 -24.33 4.13
C ARG A 215 39.65 -23.65 2.79
N GLY A 216 40.41 -22.56 2.78
CA GLY A 216 40.94 -22.00 1.53
C GLY A 216 42.14 -22.83 1.07
N THR A 217 42.21 -23.13 -0.21
CA THR A 217 43.47 -23.46 -0.90
C THR A 217 43.85 -22.24 -1.74
N ALA A 218 45.07 -21.73 -1.54
CA ALA A 218 45.63 -20.69 -2.40
C ALA A 218 46.21 -21.32 -3.68
N LEU A 219 46.15 -20.58 -4.79
CA LEU A 219 46.95 -20.81 -6.00
C LEU A 219 48.33 -20.16 -5.84
#